data_AF-A0A7S0WCM2-F1
#
_entry.id   AF-A0A7S0WCM2-F1
#
_cell.length_a   1.000
_cell.length_b   1.000
_cell.length_c   1.000
_cell.angle_alpha   90.00
_cell.angle_beta   90.00
_cell.angle_gamma   90.00
#
_symmetry.space_group_name_H-M   'P 1'
#
loop_
_entity.id
_entity.type
_entity.pdbx_description
1 polymer ?
#
loop_
_entity_poly.entity_id
_entity_poly.type
_entity_poly.pdbx_seq_one_letter_code
_entity_poly.pdbx_strand_id
1 'polypeptide(L)'
;MWAEYQICFIFIAFFAVVIFALVSHTHGPEGSAWDFDAGGLTAVTFVVGALTSILAGFIGMMVAVYANARTAVSAKKEGEAGWMASFNAAFRAGGVMGFSLCAISMVVLYVLAVLYRSHFSVEDKGKTYINYKMLFECLAGYGLGGSAIAMFGRVGGGIFTKAADVGADLSGKVIGVGDGKKLDE
;
A
#
# COMPACT_ATOMS: atom_id res chain seq x y z
N MET A 1 7.03 -2.73 11.94
CA MET A 1 7.05 -1.83 10.77
C MET A 1 8.45 -1.49 10.27
N TRP A 2 9.35 -0.86 11.05
CA TRP A 2 10.68 -0.50 10.53
C TRP A 2 11.47 -1.68 9.93
N ALA A 3 11.53 -2.82 10.64
CA ALA A 3 12.18 -4.02 10.13
C ALA A 3 11.50 -4.58 8.85
N GLU A 4 10.18 -4.52 8.78
CA GLU A 4 9.40 -4.97 7.62
C GLU A 4 9.60 -4.06 6.40
N TYR A 5 9.63 -2.75 6.61
CA TYR A 5 9.88 -1.77 5.56
C TYR A 5 11.30 -1.86 5.00
N GLN A 6 12.30 -2.23 5.81
CA GLN A 6 13.65 -2.48 5.32
C GLN A 6 13.69 -3.66 4.34
N ILE A 7 12.99 -4.76 4.66
CA ILE A 7 12.88 -5.92 3.78
C ILE A 7 12.14 -5.55 2.49
N CYS A 8 11.02 -4.81 2.62
CA CYS A 8 10.28 -4.30 1.48
C CYS A 8 11.15 -3.41 0.58
N PHE A 9 12.02 -2.56 1.13
CA PHE A 9 12.88 -1.68 0.35
C PHE A 9 13.91 -2.47 -0.48
N ILE A 10 14.51 -3.50 0.11
CA ILE A 10 15.42 -4.42 -0.60
C ILE A 10 14.67 -5.14 -1.72
N PHE A 11 13.46 -5.62 -1.44
CA PHE A 11 12.60 -6.25 -2.44
C PHE A 11 12.26 -5.30 -3.59
N ILE A 12 11.89 -4.05 -3.30
CA ILE A 12 11.58 -3.03 -4.32
C ILE A 12 12.79 -2.81 -5.21
N ALA A 13 13.97 -2.63 -4.64
CA ALA A 13 15.20 -2.41 -5.41
C ALA A 13 15.51 -3.60 -6.32
N PHE A 14 15.42 -4.83 -5.80
CA PHE A 14 15.64 -6.03 -6.58
C PHE A 14 14.61 -6.18 -7.71
N PHE A 15 13.31 -6.07 -7.41
CA PHE A 15 12.26 -6.21 -8.42
C PHE A 15 12.26 -5.08 -9.45
N ALA A 16 12.65 -3.86 -9.08
CA ALA A 16 12.80 -2.76 -10.02
C ALA A 16 13.90 -3.06 -11.06
N VAL A 17 15.03 -3.64 -10.63
CA VAL A 17 16.10 -4.08 -11.56
C VAL A 17 15.62 -5.21 -12.45
N VAL A 18 14.87 -6.18 -11.91
CA VAL A 18 14.28 -7.27 -12.70
C VAL A 18 13.28 -6.74 -13.74
N ILE A 19 12.39 -5.82 -13.35
CA ILE A 19 11.43 -5.18 -14.27
C ILE A 19 12.17 -4.41 -15.35
N PHE A 20 13.19 -3.62 -14.97
CA PHE A 20 14.01 -2.89 -15.93
C PHE A 20 14.65 -3.84 -16.95
N ALA A 21 15.27 -4.94 -16.50
CA ALA A 21 15.91 -5.92 -17.38
C ALA A 21 14.92 -6.68 -18.27
N LEU A 22 13.76 -7.08 -17.74
CA LEU A 22 12.77 -7.87 -18.49
C LEU A 22 11.98 -7.01 -19.48
N VAL A 23 11.55 -5.81 -19.08
CA VAL A 23 10.78 -4.91 -19.95
C VAL A 23 11.70 -4.35 -21.04
N SER A 24 12.96 -4.03 -20.73
CA SER A 24 13.92 -3.56 -21.74
C SER A 24 14.24 -4.63 -22.79
N HIS A 25 14.10 -5.92 -22.48
CA HIS A 25 14.34 -7.03 -23.42
C HIS A 25 13.14 -7.33 -24.35
N THR A 26 12.12 -6.48 -24.37
CA THR A 26 10.95 -6.68 -25.24
C THR A 26 11.23 -6.15 -26.65
N HIS A 27 10.87 -6.92 -27.68
CA HIS A 27 11.07 -6.57 -29.09
C HIS A 27 10.32 -5.26 -29.44
N GLY A 28 11.07 -4.20 -29.72
CA GLY A 28 10.50 -2.92 -30.14
C GLY A 28 9.84 -2.99 -31.54
N PRO A 29 8.93 -2.06 -31.88
CA PRO A 29 8.23 -2.03 -33.17
C PRO A 29 9.14 -1.94 -34.42
N GLU A 30 10.40 -1.53 -34.26
CA GLU A 30 11.36 -1.27 -35.35
C GLU A 30 12.50 -2.31 -35.44
N GLY A 31 12.42 -3.44 -34.73
CA GLY A 31 13.47 -4.48 -34.79
C GLY A 31 14.72 -4.18 -33.93
N SER A 32 14.68 -3.15 -33.08
CA SER A 32 15.61 -3.01 -31.95
C SER A 32 15.24 -4.02 -30.86
N ALA A 33 16.22 -4.82 -30.42
CA ALA A 33 16.06 -5.81 -29.35
C ALA A 33 16.00 -5.19 -27.93
N TRP A 34 16.21 -3.88 -27.81
CA TRP A 34 16.28 -3.20 -26.52
C TRP A 34 15.55 -1.85 -26.54
N ASP A 35 14.57 -1.68 -25.66
CA ASP A 35 13.88 -0.41 -25.38
C ASP A 35 14.12 0.01 -23.92
N PHE A 36 15.19 0.78 -23.71
CA PHE A 36 15.60 1.23 -22.38
C PHE A 36 14.68 2.32 -21.80
N ASP A 37 13.95 3.06 -22.65
CA ASP A 37 13.06 4.13 -22.19
C ASP A 37 11.78 3.54 -21.59
N ALA A 38 11.15 2.58 -22.28
CA ALA A 38 9.99 1.84 -21.77
C ALA A 38 10.30 1.08 -20.47
N GLY A 39 11.46 0.41 -20.42
CA GLY A 39 11.93 -0.32 -19.25
C GLY A 39 12.18 0.60 -18.05
N GLY A 40 12.85 1.73 -18.29
CA GLY A 40 13.14 2.74 -17.26
C GLY A 40 11.86 3.35 -16.68
N LEU A 41 10.94 3.78 -17.55
CA LEU A 41 9.67 4.38 -17.14
C LEU A 41 8.81 3.39 -16.34
N THR A 42 8.71 2.13 -16.79
CA THR A 42 7.95 1.09 -16.06
C THR A 42 8.57 0.75 -14.70
N ALA A 43 9.90 0.73 -14.59
CA ALA A 43 10.57 0.55 -13.31
C ALA A 43 10.32 1.72 -12.35
N VAL A 44 10.31 2.96 -12.87
CA VAL A 44 9.99 4.16 -12.07
C VAL A 44 8.54 4.11 -11.58
N THR A 45 7.56 3.80 -12.43
CA THR A 45 6.15 3.69 -11.99
C THR A 45 5.97 2.59 -10.94
N PHE A 46 6.66 1.47 -11.08
CA PHE A 46 6.69 0.40 -10.08
C PHE A 46 7.20 0.90 -8.73
N VAL A 47 8.35 1.58 -8.69
CA VAL A 47 8.92 2.12 -7.45
C VAL A 47 7.99 3.14 -6.83
N VAL A 48 7.41 4.05 -7.63
CA VAL A 48 6.47 5.05 -7.13
C VAL A 48 5.23 4.37 -6.53
N GLY A 49 4.65 3.37 -7.21
CA GLY A 49 3.51 2.61 -6.69
C GLY A 49 3.82 1.84 -5.41
N ALA A 50 5.01 1.25 -5.33
CA ALA A 50 5.48 0.58 -4.12
C ALA A 50 5.63 1.56 -2.94
N LEU A 51 6.23 2.73 -3.16
CA LEU A 51 6.36 3.78 -2.14
C LEU A 51 5.00 4.32 -1.69
N THR A 52 4.07 4.55 -2.62
CA THR A 52 2.71 4.98 -2.30
C THR A 52 1.99 3.93 -1.44
N SER A 53 2.20 2.64 -1.69
CA SER A 53 1.64 1.54 -0.88
C SER A 53 2.22 1.52 0.55
N ILE A 54 3.53 1.73 0.71
CA ILE A 54 4.18 1.88 2.02
C ILE A 54 3.56 3.05 2.81
N LEU A 55 3.45 4.22 2.17
CA LEU A 55 2.88 5.42 2.78
C LEU A 55 1.41 5.22 3.17
N ALA A 56 0.62 4.59 2.31
CA ALA A 56 -0.77 4.27 2.57
C ALA A 56 -0.93 3.35 3.79
N GLY A 57 -0.08 2.32 3.90
CA GLY A 57 -0.03 1.43 5.06
C GLY A 57 0.33 2.16 6.36
N PHE A 58 1.31 3.08 6.31
CA PHE A 58 1.75 3.85 7.46
C PHE A 58 0.65 4.80 7.97
N ILE A 59 0.01 5.56 7.07
CA ILE A 59 -1.09 6.47 7.40
C ILE A 59 -2.27 5.68 7.98
N GLY A 60 -2.63 4.56 7.35
CA GLY A 60 -3.70 3.69 7.85
C GLY A 60 -3.44 3.19 9.27
N MET A 61 -2.21 2.75 9.56
CA MET A 61 -1.86 2.30 10.92
C MET A 61 -1.95 3.44 11.95
N MET A 62 -1.46 4.64 11.62
CA MET A 62 -1.51 5.78 12.54
C MET A 62 -2.95 6.16 12.91
N VAL A 63 -3.85 6.19 11.91
CA VAL A 63 -5.27 6.45 12.15
C VAL A 63 -5.89 5.36 13.02
N ALA A 64 -5.56 4.09 12.76
CA ALA A 64 -6.07 2.97 13.55
C ALA A 64 -5.62 3.02 15.02
N VAL A 65 -4.33 3.23 15.29
CA VAL A 65 -3.78 3.29 16.66
C VAL A 65 -4.42 4.45 17.44
N TYR A 66 -4.55 5.62 16.82
CA TYR A 66 -5.19 6.77 17.46
C TYR A 66 -6.68 6.55 17.72
N ALA A 67 -7.39 5.94 16.76
CA ALA A 67 -8.81 5.65 16.87
C ALA A 67 -9.12 4.58 17.92
N ASN A 68 -8.25 3.59 18.11
CA ASN A 68 -8.45 2.52 19.08
C ASN A 68 -8.54 3.07 20.52
N ALA A 69 -7.61 3.94 20.91
CA ALA A 69 -7.62 4.57 22.23
C ALA A 69 -8.89 5.42 22.44
N ARG A 70 -9.27 6.22 21.43
CA ARG A 70 -10.46 7.08 21.48
C ARG A 70 -11.76 6.29 21.54
N THR A 71 -11.85 5.18 20.82
CA THR A 71 -12.99 4.26 20.84
C THR A 71 -13.12 3.61 22.21
N ALA A 72 -12.01 3.16 22.80
CA ALA A 72 -12.00 2.57 24.15
C ALA A 72 -12.46 3.56 25.24
N VAL A 73 -12.00 4.82 25.19
CA VAL A 73 -12.47 5.87 26.11
C VAL A 73 -13.94 6.20 25.90
N SER A 74 -14.40 6.22 24.64
CA SER A 74 -15.82 6.48 24.33
C SER A 74 -16.74 5.35 24.81
N ALA A 75 -16.25 4.11 24.82
CA ALA A 75 -16.97 2.95 25.32
C ALA A 75 -17.14 2.93 26.85
N LYS A 76 -16.33 3.69 27.59
CA LYS A 76 -16.47 3.83 29.06
C LYS A 76 -17.63 4.73 29.49
N LYS A 77 -18.32 5.40 28.56
CA LYS A 77 -19.47 6.24 28.88
C LYS A 77 -20.70 5.37 29.18
N GLU A 78 -21.44 5.73 30.23
CA GLU A 78 -22.61 4.97 30.66
C GLU A 78 -23.83 5.19 29.74
N GLY A 79 -24.69 4.17 29.65
CA GLY A 79 -25.95 4.20 28.89
C GLY A 79 -25.81 4.06 27.37
N GLU A 80 -26.91 4.33 26.65
CA GLU A 80 -26.98 4.22 25.18
C GLU A 80 -26.02 5.18 24.45
N ALA A 81 -25.61 6.26 25.12
CA ALA A 81 -24.63 7.19 24.59
C ALA A 81 -23.23 6.57 24.39
N GLY A 82 -22.89 5.52 25.15
CA GLY A 82 -21.56 4.87 25.10
C GLY A 82 -21.34 4.04 23.83
N TRP A 83 -22.29 3.19 23.46
CA TRP A 83 -22.17 2.36 22.24
C TRP A 83 -22.28 3.22 20.97
N MET A 84 -23.18 4.21 20.95
CA MET A 84 -23.34 5.07 19.76
C MET A 84 -22.12 5.97 19.54
N ALA A 85 -21.50 6.48 20.61
CA ALA A 85 -20.30 7.30 20.53
C ALA A 85 -19.06 6.48 20.11
N SER A 86 -18.88 5.28 20.66
CA SER A 86 -17.76 4.39 20.29
C SER A 86 -17.89 3.90 18.85
N PHE A 87 -19.10 3.51 18.42
CA PHE A 87 -19.36 3.14 17.02
C PHE A 87 -19.07 4.30 16.06
N ASN A 88 -19.56 5.51 16.35
CA ASN A 88 -19.29 6.68 15.53
C ASN A 88 -17.79 7.03 15.48
N ALA A 89 -17.06 6.86 16.59
CA ALA A 89 -15.62 7.09 16.60
C ALA A 89 -14.87 6.10 15.69
N ALA A 90 -15.19 4.81 15.79
CA ALA A 90 -14.61 3.77 14.95
C ALA A 90 -14.99 3.93 13.47
N PHE A 91 -16.26 4.21 13.17
CA PHE A 91 -16.75 4.38 11.80
C PHE A 91 -16.11 5.59 11.11
N ARG A 92 -16.03 6.74 11.81
CA ARG A 92 -15.37 7.93 11.26
C ARG A 92 -13.87 7.70 11.04
N ALA A 93 -13.20 6.97 11.92
CA ALA A 93 -11.81 6.59 11.71
C ALA A 93 -11.61 5.69 10.48
N GLY A 94 -12.50 4.70 10.30
CA GLY A 94 -12.53 3.87 9.09
C GLY A 94 -12.77 4.68 7.81
N GLY A 95 -13.69 5.65 7.86
CA GLY A 95 -13.92 6.58 6.76
C GLY A 95 -12.69 7.41 6.41
N VAL A 96 -12.00 7.98 7.41
CA VAL A 96 -10.76 8.75 7.20
C VAL A 96 -9.68 7.89 6.55
N MET A 97 -9.51 6.65 7.01
CA MET A 97 -8.59 5.70 6.39
C MET A 97 -8.98 5.45 4.91
N GLY A 98 -10.23 5.07 4.63
CA GLY A 98 -10.67 4.78 3.27
C GLY A 98 -10.50 5.95 2.30
N PHE A 99 -11.01 7.14 2.66
CA PHE A 99 -10.96 8.31 1.78
C PHE A 99 -9.53 8.83 1.57
N SER A 100 -8.69 8.84 2.62
CA SER A 100 -7.31 9.32 2.48
C SER A 100 -6.47 8.41 1.59
N LEU A 101 -6.57 7.07 1.75
CA LEU A 101 -5.85 6.13 0.91
C LEU A 101 -6.29 6.20 -0.56
N CYS A 102 -7.61 6.25 -0.82
CA CYS A 102 -8.14 6.39 -2.18
C CYS A 102 -7.69 7.70 -2.84
N ALA A 103 -7.75 8.82 -2.12
CA ALA A 103 -7.34 10.12 -2.64
C ALA A 103 -5.85 10.16 -2.98
N ILE A 104 -4.98 9.68 -2.09
CA ILE A 104 -3.53 9.65 -2.32
C ILE A 104 -3.21 8.77 -3.54
N SER A 105 -3.80 7.57 -3.62
CA SER A 105 -3.54 6.66 -4.76
C SER A 105 -4.03 7.25 -6.09
N MET A 106 -5.20 7.90 -6.12
CA MET A 106 -5.69 8.54 -7.34
C MET A 106 -4.85 9.74 -7.76
N VAL A 107 -4.43 10.58 -6.81
CA VAL A 107 -3.61 11.76 -7.09
C VAL A 107 -2.25 11.36 -7.64
N VAL A 108 -1.58 10.37 -7.04
CA VAL A 108 -0.28 9.90 -7.51
C VAL A 108 -0.39 9.30 -8.92
N LEU A 109 -1.42 8.47 -9.17
CA LEU A 109 -1.66 7.90 -10.49
C LEU A 109 -1.95 8.98 -11.54
N TYR A 110 -2.74 9.99 -11.19
CA TYR A 110 -3.04 11.12 -12.08
C TYR A 110 -1.78 11.93 -12.41
N VAL A 111 -0.95 12.25 -11.41
CA VAL A 111 0.31 12.97 -11.61
C VAL A 111 1.25 12.17 -12.51
N LEU A 112 1.40 10.86 -12.29
CA LEU A 112 2.18 9.98 -13.17
C LEU A 112 1.65 9.99 -14.61
N ALA A 113 0.34 9.90 -14.80
CA ALA A 113 -0.28 9.92 -16.13
C ALA A 113 -0.02 11.25 -16.86
N VAL A 114 -0.10 12.38 -16.17
CA VAL A 114 0.17 13.71 -16.76
C VAL A 114 1.66 13.87 -17.09
N LEU A 115 2.56 13.45 -16.20
CA LEU A 115 4.01 13.51 -16.47
C LEU A 115 4.38 12.65 -17.67
N TYR A 116 3.86 11.43 -17.75
CA TYR A 116 4.22 10.52 -18.84
C TYR A 116 3.53 10.88 -20.15
N ARG A 117 2.37 11.53 -20.10
CA ARG A 117 1.72 12.09 -21.30
C ARG A 117 2.65 13.02 -22.06
N SER A 118 3.45 13.84 -21.36
CA SER A 118 4.42 14.73 -22.01
C SER A 118 5.55 13.97 -22.72
N HIS A 119 6.02 12.85 -22.14
CA HIS A 119 7.07 12.01 -22.71
C HIS A 119 6.61 11.19 -23.93
N PHE A 120 5.36 10.70 -23.93
CA PHE A 120 4.81 9.89 -25.03
C PHE A 120 4.01 10.69 -26.07
N SER A 121 4.15 12.02 -26.06
CA SER A 121 3.56 12.89 -27.07
C SER A 121 4.49 12.95 -28.27
N VAL A 122 4.11 12.29 -29.36
CA VAL A 122 4.87 12.26 -30.62
C VAL A 122 4.27 13.29 -31.56
N GLU A 123 5.09 14.20 -32.07
CA GLU A 123 4.67 15.14 -33.11
C GLU A 123 5.03 14.54 -34.48
N ASP A 124 4.01 14.14 -35.25
CA ASP A 124 4.20 13.72 -36.64
C ASP A 124 3.42 14.66 -37.56
N LYS A 125 4.13 15.30 -38.49
CA LYS A 125 3.56 16.18 -39.53
C LYS A 125 2.58 17.24 -39.01
N GLY A 126 2.93 17.91 -37.91
CA GLY A 126 2.11 18.98 -37.29
C GLY A 126 0.84 18.49 -36.59
N LYS A 127 0.72 17.18 -36.36
CA LYS A 127 -0.32 16.58 -35.52
C LYS A 127 0.34 15.84 -34.35
N THR A 128 -0.03 16.22 -33.13
CA THR A 128 0.42 15.54 -31.92
C THR A 128 -0.39 14.26 -31.73
N TYR A 129 0.26 13.11 -31.83
CA TYR A 129 -0.30 11.80 -31.51
C TYR A 129 0.25 11.33 -30.17
N ILE A 130 -0.63 10.82 -29.31
CA ILE A 130 -0.24 10.25 -28.02
C ILE A 130 -0.29 8.73 -28.16
N ASN A 131 0.83 8.05 -27.89
CA ASN A 131 0.85 6.60 -27.86
C ASN A 131 0.24 6.08 -26.54
N TYR A 132 -1.10 6.09 -26.47
CA TYR A 132 -1.82 5.68 -25.27
C TYR A 132 -1.54 4.23 -24.86
N LYS A 133 -1.27 3.33 -25.82
CA LYS A 133 -0.99 1.92 -25.53
C LYS A 133 0.26 1.78 -24.66
N MET A 134 1.36 2.38 -25.10
CA MET A 134 2.66 2.32 -24.41
C MET A 134 2.64 3.11 -23.10
N LEU A 135 1.92 4.25 -23.07
CA LEU A 135 1.68 5.03 -21.86
C LEU A 135 1.02 4.19 -20.75
N PHE A 136 -0.11 3.55 -21.05
CA PHE A 136 -0.84 2.75 -20.05
C PHE A 136 -0.13 1.45 -19.69
N GLU A 137 0.66 0.89 -20.61
CA GLU A 137 1.53 -0.26 -20.34
C GLU A 137 2.61 0.09 -19.31
N CYS A 138 3.28 1.25 -19.44
CA CYS A 138 4.20 1.74 -18.42
C CYS A 138 3.48 2.05 -17.09
N LEU A 139 2.25 2.59 -17.17
CA LEU A 139 1.45 2.91 -15.99
C LEU A 139 0.95 1.66 -15.25
N ALA A 140 0.82 0.52 -15.92
CA ALA A 140 0.47 -0.76 -15.29
C ALA A 140 1.50 -1.17 -14.23
N GLY A 141 2.76 -0.74 -14.37
CA GLY A 141 3.82 -0.89 -13.37
C GLY A 141 3.46 -0.31 -11.99
N TYR A 142 2.70 0.79 -11.95
CA TYR A 142 2.23 1.39 -10.69
C TYR A 142 1.34 0.43 -9.90
N GLY A 143 0.38 -0.23 -10.58
CA GLY A 143 -0.48 -1.23 -9.96
C GLY A 143 0.30 -2.45 -9.48
N LEU A 144 1.27 -2.92 -10.28
CA LEU A 144 2.15 -4.03 -9.92
C LEU A 144 2.94 -3.73 -8.64
N GLY A 145 3.57 -2.55 -8.54
CA GLY A 145 4.33 -2.14 -7.36
C GLY A 145 3.46 -2.02 -6.11
N GLY A 146 2.28 -1.42 -6.25
CA GLY A 146 1.34 -1.26 -5.15
C GLY A 146 0.87 -2.61 -4.57
N SER A 147 0.47 -3.54 -5.45
CA SER A 147 0.01 -4.87 -5.07
C SER A 147 1.11 -5.75 -4.48
N ALA A 148 2.33 -5.68 -5.00
CA ALA A 148 3.47 -6.46 -4.48
C ALA A 148 3.75 -6.10 -3.01
N ILE A 149 3.83 -4.81 -2.69
CA ILE A 149 4.04 -4.38 -1.29
C ILE A 149 2.83 -4.66 -0.41
N ALA A 150 1.61 -4.51 -0.94
CA ALA A 150 0.40 -4.84 -0.20
C ALA A 150 0.36 -6.32 0.18
N MET A 151 0.89 -7.22 -0.65
CA MET A 151 1.02 -8.64 -0.34
C MET A 151 1.94 -8.87 0.87
N PHE A 152 3.14 -8.28 0.86
CA PHE A 152 4.06 -8.41 2.00
C PHE A 152 3.46 -7.84 3.29
N GLY A 153 2.83 -6.66 3.23
CA GLY A 153 2.18 -6.06 4.39
C GLY A 153 1.04 -6.92 4.97
N ARG A 154 0.24 -7.54 4.12
CA ARG A 154 -0.87 -8.41 4.54
C ARG A 154 -0.38 -9.75 5.09
N VAL A 155 0.60 -10.37 4.44
CA VAL A 155 1.15 -11.66 4.87
C VAL A 155 2.00 -11.49 6.13
N GLY A 156 2.94 -10.54 6.12
CA GLY A 156 3.81 -10.25 7.26
C GLY A 156 3.02 -9.80 8.49
N GLY A 157 2.14 -8.81 8.34
CA GLY A 157 1.25 -8.36 9.40
C GLY A 157 0.26 -9.45 9.86
N GLY A 158 -0.25 -10.26 8.94
CA GLY A 158 -1.15 -11.38 9.24
C GLY A 158 -0.49 -12.46 10.09
N ILE A 159 0.74 -12.86 9.76
CA ILE A 159 1.51 -13.82 10.54
C ILE A 159 1.80 -13.27 11.94
N PHE A 160 2.26 -12.01 12.03
CA PHE A 160 2.57 -11.37 13.31
C PHE A 160 1.35 -11.31 14.23
N THR A 161 0.22 -10.83 13.71
CA THR A 161 -1.01 -10.71 14.51
C THR A 161 -1.59 -12.06 14.89
N LYS A 162 -1.59 -13.04 13.99
CA LYS A 162 -2.13 -14.37 14.29
C LYS A 162 -1.27 -15.17 15.25
N ALA A 163 0.05 -15.12 15.13
CA ALA A 163 0.94 -15.79 16.07
C ALA A 163 0.80 -15.20 17.49
N ALA A 164 0.68 -13.88 17.60
CA ALA A 164 0.44 -13.21 18.88
C ALA A 164 -0.93 -13.58 19.49
N ASP A 165 -1.99 -13.56 18.67
CA ASP A 165 -3.36 -13.89 19.08
C ASP A 165 -3.45 -15.34 19.61
N VAL A 166 -2.94 -16.31 18.84
CA VAL A 166 -2.94 -17.72 19.23
C VAL A 166 -2.09 -17.96 20.49
N GLY A 167 -0.92 -17.32 20.59
CA GLY A 167 -0.05 -17.44 21.76
C GLY A 167 -0.71 -16.91 23.03
N ALA A 168 -1.31 -15.72 22.97
CA ALA A 168 -1.99 -15.09 24.09
C ALA A 168 -3.25 -15.87 24.51
N ASP A 169 -4.03 -16.33 23.54
CA ASP A 169 -5.25 -17.11 23.80
C ASP A 169 -4.93 -18.47 24.44
N LEU A 170 -3.91 -19.18 23.96
CA LEU A 170 -3.50 -20.45 24.56
C LEU A 170 -2.96 -20.26 25.98
N SER A 171 -2.08 -19.29 26.22
CA SER A 171 -1.53 -19.07 27.56
C SER A 171 -2.59 -18.61 28.56
N GLY A 172 -3.45 -17.66 28.17
CA GLY A 172 -4.43 -17.05 29.07
C GLY A 172 -5.70 -17.88 29.27
N LYS A 173 -6.18 -18.61 28.25
CA LYS A 173 -7.42 -19.39 28.35
C LYS A 173 -7.18 -20.85 28.72
N VAL A 174 -6.04 -21.44 28.36
CA VAL A 174 -5.78 -22.88 28.54
C VAL A 174 -4.85 -23.18 29.71
N ILE A 175 -3.81 -22.37 29.92
CA ILE A 175 -2.76 -22.66 30.92
C ILE A 175 -3.00 -21.90 32.24
N GLY A 176 -3.66 -20.73 32.23
CA GLY A 176 -4.17 -20.11 33.44
C GLY A 176 -4.79 -18.73 33.23
N VAL A 177 -6.10 -18.60 33.53
CA VAL A 177 -6.70 -17.81 34.64
C VAL A 177 -8.20 -18.10 34.60
N GLY A 178 -8.66 -19.04 35.43
CA GLY A 178 -10.05 -19.01 35.90
C GLY A 178 -10.21 -17.84 36.89
N ASP A 179 -11.32 -17.12 36.79
CA ASP A 179 -11.84 -16.22 37.83
C ASP A 179 -10.92 -15.12 38.38
N GLY A 180 -10.53 -14.17 37.52
CA GLY A 180 -10.43 -12.77 37.96
C GLY A 180 -9.18 -12.34 38.76
N LYS A 181 -8.04 -13.02 38.63
CA LYS A 181 -6.76 -12.46 39.12
C LYS A 181 -5.94 -11.89 37.96
N LYS A 182 -5.67 -10.58 38.03
CA LYS A 182 -4.69 -9.87 37.19
C LYS A 182 -3.29 -10.42 37.53
N LEU A 183 -2.45 -10.61 36.51
CA LEU A 183 -1.06 -11.08 36.63
C LEU A 183 -0.06 -9.90 36.67
N ASP A 184 -0.50 -8.74 37.16
CA ASP A 184 0.22 -7.47 37.01
C ASP A 184 0.39 -6.75 38.37
N GLU A 185 0.76 -7.49 39.43
CA GLU A 185 1.43 -6.98 40.64
C GLU A 185 2.67 -7.82 40.95
#